data_AF-A0A9E2I454-F1
#
_entry.id   AF-A0A9E2I454-F1
#
_cell.length_a   1.000
_cell.length_b   1.000
_cell.length_c   1.000
_cell.angle_alpha   90.00
_cell.angle_beta   90.00
_cell.angle_gamma   90.00
#
_symmetry.space_group_name_H-M   'P 1'
#
loop_
_entity.id
_entity.type
_entity.pdbx_description
1 polymer ?
#
loop_
_entity_poly.entity_id
_entity_poly.type
_entity_poly.pdbx_seq_one_letter_code
_entity_poly.pdbx_strand_id
1 'polypeptide(L)'
;MNSPPQLSPINVPSLLRRFGLRPNKRLGQNFLVDETALRRVVDAAGIAGCEVILEVGPGLGSLTRHLAAASRQVIAVELDKELIPPLREVLAPFDNVMIVHGDILQLDPSELLSRVEPGAGSDERVAGSANLQSPIPNSQFPISNPQSPISNPQSPIPNPQSPISNLQSPIPIYQLPRRRQYPLLHHLRANPPPAGS
;
A
#
# COMPACT_ATOMS: atom_id res chain seq x y z
N MET A 1 13.16 -7.65 -29.10
CA MET A 1 12.57 -7.25 -27.81
C MET A 1 12.82 -5.76 -27.65
N ASN A 2 11.79 -4.92 -27.79
CA ASN A 2 11.95 -3.48 -27.58
C ASN A 2 12.03 -3.25 -26.07
N SER A 3 13.12 -2.66 -25.60
CA SER A 3 13.22 -2.21 -24.22
C SER A 3 12.12 -1.19 -23.95
N PRO A 4 11.43 -1.25 -22.80
CA PRO A 4 10.41 -0.26 -22.47
C PRO A 4 11.03 1.14 -22.44
N PRO A 5 10.26 2.19 -22.81
CA PRO A 5 10.76 3.56 -22.82
C PRO A 5 11.31 3.95 -21.45
N GLN A 6 12.52 4.53 -21.43
CA GLN A 6 13.17 4.91 -20.19
C GLN A 6 12.50 6.15 -19.61
N LEU A 7 11.70 5.95 -18.56
CA LEU A 7 11.04 7.03 -17.83
C LEU A 7 12.07 7.78 -16.96
N SER A 8 12.08 9.11 -17.03
CA SER A 8 12.86 9.94 -16.11
C SER A 8 12.23 9.89 -14.71
N PRO A 9 13.02 9.76 -13.63
CA PRO A 9 12.49 9.74 -12.27
C PRO A 9 11.71 11.02 -11.93
N ILE A 10 10.68 10.90 -11.11
CA ILE A 10 9.94 12.06 -10.59
C ILE A 10 10.80 12.74 -9.53
N ASN A 11 11.04 14.03 -9.68
CA ASN A 11 11.63 14.84 -8.62
C ASN A 11 10.55 15.17 -7.56
N VAL A 12 10.27 14.20 -6.68
CA VAL A 12 9.24 14.29 -5.64
C VAL A 12 9.38 15.56 -4.78
N PRO A 13 10.56 15.92 -4.24
CA PRO A 13 10.70 17.13 -3.44
C PRO A 13 10.31 18.41 -4.19
N SER A 14 10.66 18.50 -5.48
CA SER A 14 10.38 19.68 -6.28
C SER A 14 8.89 19.76 -6.63
N LEU A 15 8.27 18.62 -6.95
CA LEU A 15 6.84 18.55 -7.23
C LEU A 15 6.01 18.95 -6.01
N LEU A 16 6.30 18.39 -4.83
CA LEU A 16 5.62 18.75 -3.59
C LEU A 16 5.75 20.25 -3.28
N ARG A 17 6.96 20.83 -3.45
CA ARG A 17 7.18 22.27 -3.24
C ARG A 17 6.35 23.14 -4.18
N ARG A 18 6.29 22.79 -5.47
CA ARG A 18 5.53 23.55 -6.49
C ARG A 18 4.04 23.59 -6.20
N PHE A 19 3.49 22.50 -5.67
CA PHE A 19 2.08 22.39 -5.30
C PHE A 19 1.81 22.79 -3.83
N GLY A 20 2.82 23.22 -3.07
CA GLY A 20 2.66 23.63 -1.67
C GLY A 20 2.32 22.48 -0.72
N LEU A 21 2.61 21.24 -1.11
CA LEU A 21 2.22 20.02 -0.41
C LEU A 21 3.28 19.56 0.58
N ARG A 22 2.83 18.87 1.62
CA ARG A 22 3.69 18.15 2.56
C ARG A 22 3.17 16.72 2.71
N PRO A 23 4.06 15.71 2.75
CA PRO A 23 3.62 14.34 2.98
C PRO A 23 2.83 14.22 4.28
N ASN A 24 1.64 13.66 4.20
CA ASN A 24 0.76 13.49 5.34
C ASN A 24 1.08 12.19 6.07
N LYS A 25 1.80 12.31 7.21
CA LYS A 25 2.19 11.17 8.04
C LYS A 25 0.99 10.41 8.62
N ARG A 26 -0.14 11.07 8.87
CA ARG A 26 -1.36 10.40 9.40
C ARG A 26 -2.01 9.51 8.35
N LEU A 27 -1.87 9.87 7.07
CA LEU A 27 -2.33 9.05 5.94
C LEU A 27 -1.30 8.02 5.50
N GLY A 28 -0.15 7.91 6.19
CA GLY A 28 0.91 6.95 5.85
C GLY A 28 1.58 7.21 4.50
N GLN A 29 1.50 8.43 3.96
CA GLN A 29 2.04 8.76 2.65
C GLN A 29 3.56 8.57 2.59
N ASN A 30 4.00 7.66 1.71
CA ASN A 30 5.39 7.43 1.35
C ASN A 30 5.49 7.39 -0.18
N PHE A 31 6.30 8.26 -0.78
CA PHE A 31 6.43 8.33 -2.24
C PHE A 31 7.63 7.51 -2.70
N LEU A 32 7.37 6.48 -3.49
CA LEU A 32 8.40 5.61 -4.05
C LEU A 32 9.20 6.37 -5.13
N VAL A 33 10.52 6.37 -5.00
CA VAL A 33 11.47 7.05 -5.92
C VAL A 33 12.51 6.09 -6.50
N ASP A 34 12.56 4.85 -6.02
CA ASP A 34 13.50 3.84 -6.50
C ASP A 34 12.96 3.19 -7.78
N GLU A 35 13.55 3.57 -8.91
CA GLU A 35 13.28 3.04 -10.25
C GLU A 35 13.46 1.51 -10.35
N THR A 36 14.41 0.95 -9.61
CA THR A 36 14.65 -0.49 -9.63
C THR A 36 13.52 -1.22 -8.92
N ALA A 37 13.06 -0.69 -7.79
CA ALA A 37 11.91 -1.23 -7.07
C ALA A 37 10.63 -1.12 -7.93
N LEU A 38 10.41 0.02 -8.58
CA LEU A 38 9.27 0.24 -9.47
C LEU A 38 9.22 -0.77 -10.62
N ARG A 39 10.36 -0.99 -11.30
CA ARG A 39 10.45 -2.00 -12.38
C ARG A 39 10.17 -3.40 -11.86
N ARG A 40 10.73 -3.78 -10.72
CA ARG A 40 10.47 -5.09 -10.11
C ARG A 40 8.99 -5.32 -9.80
N VAL A 41 8.26 -4.29 -9.37
CA VAL A 41 6.81 -4.39 -9.14
C VAL A 41 6.09 -4.68 -10.45
N VAL A 42 6.41 -3.95 -11.52
CA VAL A 42 5.80 -4.17 -12.85
C VAL A 42 6.15 -5.54 -13.42
N ASP A 43 7.42 -5.95 -13.32
CA ASP A 43 7.87 -7.26 -13.79
C ASP A 43 7.18 -8.40 -13.03
N ALA A 44 7.05 -8.27 -11.71
CA ALA A 44 6.38 -9.25 -10.86
C ALA A 44 4.86 -9.32 -11.12
N ALA A 45 4.25 -8.23 -11.58
CA ALA A 45 2.84 -8.20 -11.95
C ALA A 45 2.54 -8.94 -13.27
N GLY A 46 3.56 -9.22 -14.09
CA GLY A 46 3.41 -10.05 -15.30
C GLY A 46 2.49 -9.44 -16.36
N ILE A 47 2.44 -8.12 -16.45
CA ILE A 47 1.53 -7.37 -17.33
C ILE A 47 1.93 -7.61 -18.81
N ALA A 48 0.98 -8.07 -19.62
CA ALA A 48 1.17 -8.44 -21.02
C ALA A 48 0.77 -7.33 -22.03
N GLY A 49 0.30 -6.18 -21.56
CA GLY A 49 0.00 -4.99 -22.38
C GLY A 49 -1.45 -4.88 -22.86
N CYS A 50 -2.27 -5.89 -22.63
CA CYS A 50 -3.69 -5.89 -23.00
C CYS A 50 -4.63 -5.62 -21.81
N GLU A 51 -4.10 -5.67 -20.58
CA GLU A 51 -4.86 -5.58 -19.36
C GLU A 51 -5.26 -4.14 -19.01
N VAL A 52 -6.39 -4.01 -18.31
CA VAL A 52 -6.78 -2.81 -17.58
C VAL A 52 -6.34 -2.96 -16.14
N ILE A 53 -5.60 -1.99 -15.62
CA ILE A 53 -5.05 -2.04 -14.26
C ILE A 53 -5.80 -1.05 -13.39
N LEU A 54 -6.27 -1.50 -12.23
CA LEU A 54 -6.77 -0.63 -11.18
C LEU A 54 -5.65 -0.39 -10.15
N GLU A 55 -5.22 0.85 -10.02
CA GLU A 55 -4.26 1.29 -9.00
C GLU A 55 -4.98 2.05 -7.90
N VAL A 56 -4.76 1.64 -6.66
CA VAL A 56 -5.30 2.30 -5.46
C VAL A 56 -4.19 3.11 -4.80
N GLY A 57 -4.43 4.40 -4.57
CA GLY A 57 -3.46 5.31 -3.96
C GLY A 57 -2.23 5.54 -4.84
N PRO A 58 -2.40 6.07 -6.07
CA PRO A 58 -1.29 6.36 -6.99
C PRO A 58 -0.29 7.39 -6.44
N GLY A 59 -0.70 8.20 -5.46
CA GLY A 59 0.14 9.22 -4.86
C GLY A 59 0.54 10.29 -5.87
N LEU A 60 1.85 10.44 -6.12
CA LEU A 60 2.38 11.35 -7.14
C LEU A 60 2.52 10.68 -8.52
N GLY A 61 2.14 9.42 -8.67
CA GLY A 61 2.14 8.71 -9.95
C GLY A 61 3.45 8.00 -10.31
N SER A 62 4.35 7.76 -9.34
CA SER A 62 5.61 7.06 -9.62
C SER A 62 5.36 5.68 -10.25
N LEU A 63 4.57 4.82 -9.60
CA LEU A 63 4.23 3.50 -10.12
C LEU A 63 3.27 3.58 -11.31
N THR A 64 2.27 4.46 -11.24
CA THR A 64 1.28 4.68 -12.30
C THR A 64 1.92 4.88 -13.67
N ARG A 65 3.03 5.62 -13.78
CA ARG A 65 3.73 5.81 -15.07
C ARG A 65 4.31 4.52 -15.64
N HIS A 66 4.84 3.64 -14.79
CA HIS A 66 5.35 2.35 -15.24
C HIS A 66 4.21 1.41 -15.63
N LEU A 67 3.11 1.42 -14.88
CA LEU A 67 1.91 0.66 -15.23
C LEU A 67 1.31 1.14 -16.55
N ALA A 68 1.22 2.46 -16.76
CA ALA A 68 0.70 3.05 -17.99
C ALA A 68 1.57 2.71 -19.21
N ALA A 69 2.90 2.63 -19.04
CA ALA A 69 3.81 2.21 -20.09
C ALA A 69 3.72 0.71 -20.45
N ALA A 70 3.19 -0.12 -19.54
CA ALA A 70 3.17 -1.57 -19.67
C ALA A 70 1.76 -2.16 -19.92
N SER A 71 0.69 -1.38 -19.86
CA SER A 71 -0.70 -1.86 -19.89
C SER A 71 -1.54 -1.16 -20.96
N ARG A 72 -2.74 -1.71 -21.22
CA ARG A 72 -3.68 -1.08 -22.13
C ARG A 72 -4.23 0.21 -21.54
N GLN A 73 -4.61 0.18 -20.26
CA GLN A 73 -5.18 1.31 -19.55
C GLN A 73 -4.97 1.18 -18.04
N VAL A 74 -4.76 2.31 -17.37
CA VAL A 74 -4.70 2.39 -15.90
C VAL A 74 -5.85 3.24 -15.38
N ILE A 75 -6.57 2.72 -14.38
CA ILE A 75 -7.53 3.46 -13.58
C ILE A 75 -6.87 3.74 -12.24
N ALA A 76 -6.57 5.00 -11.95
CA ALA A 76 -5.87 5.42 -10.74
C ALA A 76 -6.86 6.08 -9.78
N VAL A 77 -7.14 5.44 -8.66
CA VAL A 77 -8.08 5.93 -7.62
C VAL A 77 -7.30 6.54 -6.47
N GLU A 78 -7.43 7.85 -6.27
CA GLU A 78 -6.75 8.60 -5.22
C GLU A 78 -7.76 9.21 -4.24
N LEU A 79 -7.51 9.00 -2.94
CA LEU A 79 -8.35 9.48 -1.84
C LEU A 79 -8.04 10.95 -1.52
N ASP A 80 -6.77 11.34 -1.61
CA ASP A 80 -6.32 12.68 -1.28
C ASP A 80 -6.50 13.65 -2.46
N LYS A 81 -7.54 14.48 -2.40
CA LYS A 81 -7.82 15.52 -3.41
C LYS A 81 -6.63 16.46 -3.67
N GLU A 82 -5.75 16.67 -2.69
CA GLU A 82 -4.61 17.57 -2.83
C GLU A 82 -3.52 16.98 -3.74
N LEU A 83 -3.48 15.65 -3.91
CA LEU A 83 -2.58 14.95 -4.82
C LEU A 83 -3.10 14.89 -6.26
N ILE A 84 -4.37 15.19 -6.51
CA ILE A 84 -4.95 15.13 -7.87
C ILE A 84 -4.25 16.08 -8.86
N PRO A 85 -4.00 17.37 -8.52
CA PRO A 85 -3.28 18.27 -9.43
C PRO A 85 -1.85 17.80 -9.81
N PRO A 86 -0.95 17.46 -8.87
CA PRO A 86 0.38 16.97 -9.25
C PRO A 86 0.32 15.62 -9.97
N LEU A 87 -0.60 14.74 -9.59
CA LEU A 87 -0.81 13.46 -10.27
C LEU A 87 -1.19 13.67 -11.75
N ARG A 88 -2.12 14.58 -12.04
CA ARG A 88 -2.50 14.96 -13.42
C ARG A 88 -1.32 15.52 -14.21
N GLU A 89 -0.50 16.37 -13.59
CA GLU A 89 0.68 16.92 -14.27
C GLU A 89 1.68 15.83 -14.64
N VAL A 90 1.99 14.93 -13.69
CA VAL A 90 2.91 13.83 -13.90
C VAL A 90 2.42 12.87 -14.99
N LEU A 91 1.11 12.65 -15.05
CA LEU A 91 0.49 11.71 -15.97
C LEU A 91 0.02 12.33 -17.29
N ALA A 92 0.17 13.64 -17.48
CA ALA A 92 -0.19 14.33 -18.72
C ALA A 92 0.41 13.70 -20.00
N PRO A 93 1.60 13.06 -19.99
CA PRO A 93 2.12 12.36 -21.17
C PRO A 93 1.44 11.03 -21.51
N PHE A 94 0.51 10.54 -20.68
CA PHE A 94 -0.12 9.23 -20.83
C PHE A 94 -1.62 9.38 -21.12
N ASP A 95 -2.01 9.06 -22.36
CA ASP A 95 -3.42 9.14 -22.79
C ASP A 95 -4.26 7.96 -22.28
N ASN A 96 -3.61 6.92 -21.75
CA ASN A 96 -4.24 5.69 -21.27
C ASN A 96 -4.42 5.65 -19.75
N VAL A 97 -4.49 6.80 -19.07
CA VAL A 97 -4.70 6.86 -17.62
C VAL A 97 -5.98 7.62 -17.28
N MET A 98 -6.88 6.97 -16.55
CA MET A 98 -8.08 7.57 -15.97
C MET A 98 -7.86 7.83 -14.48
N ILE A 99 -7.82 9.10 -14.08
CA ILE A 99 -7.68 9.51 -12.68
C ILE A 99 -9.07 9.69 -12.06
N VAL A 100 -9.35 8.97 -10.98
CA VAL A 100 -10.58 9.05 -10.22
C VAL A 100 -10.25 9.53 -8.81
N HIS A 101 -10.86 10.65 -8.39
CA HIS A 101 -10.79 11.07 -7.00
C HIS A 101 -11.91 10.40 -6.21
N GLY A 102 -11.57 9.61 -5.20
CA GLY A 102 -12.55 8.92 -4.37
C GLY A 102 -11.94 7.90 -3.42
N ASP A 103 -12.79 7.41 -2.52
CA ASP A 103 -12.46 6.30 -1.62
C ASP A 103 -12.76 4.99 -2.33
N ILE A 104 -11.73 4.18 -2.59
CA ILE A 104 -11.90 2.87 -3.23
C ILE A 104 -12.85 1.95 -2.45
N LEU A 105 -12.95 2.12 -1.12
CA LEU A 105 -13.82 1.31 -0.28
C LEU A 105 -15.31 1.65 -0.46
N GLN A 106 -15.62 2.77 -1.11
CA GLN A 106 -16.98 3.24 -1.38
C GLN A 106 -17.36 3.13 -2.87
N LEU A 107 -16.38 2.89 -3.74
CA LEU A 107 -16.58 2.77 -5.18
C LEU A 107 -16.80 1.31 -5.57
N ASP A 108 -17.63 1.07 -6.58
CA ASP A 108 -17.78 -0.25 -7.19
C ASP A 108 -16.71 -0.44 -8.30
N PRO A 109 -15.79 -1.40 -8.16
CA PRO A 109 -14.81 -1.70 -9.20
C PRO A 109 -15.43 -2.04 -10.55
N SER A 110 -16.61 -2.67 -10.58
CA SER A 110 -17.31 -2.99 -11.84
C SER A 110 -17.77 -1.73 -12.58
N GLU A 111 -18.21 -0.70 -11.84
CA GLU A 111 -18.56 0.60 -12.43
C GLU A 111 -17.32 1.35 -12.94
N LEU A 112 -16.17 1.21 -12.26
CA LEU A 112 -14.93 1.81 -12.74
C LEU A 112 -14.46 1.16 -14.05
N LEU A 113 -14.57 -0.16 -14.16
CA LEU A 113 -14.18 -0.91 -15.36
C LEU A 113 -15.11 -0.67 -16.54
N SER A 114 -16.40 -0.38 -16.31
CA SER A 114 -17.34 -0.09 -17.41
C SER A 114 -17.11 1.26 -18.10
N ARG A 115 -16.37 2.17 -17.46
CA ARG A 115 -15.95 3.47 -18.04
C ARG A 115 -14.76 3.35 -19.00
N VAL A 116 -14.18 2.16 -19.09
CA VAL A 116 -13.10 1.86 -20.02
C VAL A 116 -13.70 1.39 -21.32
N GLU A 117 -13.38 2.08 -22.41
CA GLU A 117 -13.80 1.67 -23.75
C GLU A 117 -13.26 0.26 -24.06
N PRO A 118 -14.09 -0.66 -24.59
CA PRO A 118 -13.62 -1.95 -25.07
C PRO A 118 -12.63 -1.69 -26.22
N GLY A 119 -11.39 -2.14 -26.04
CA GLY A 119 -10.33 -1.97 -27.04
C GLY A 119 -10.74 -2.63 -28.35
N ALA A 120 -10.35 -2.04 -29.48
CA ALA A 120 -10.66 -2.50 -30.84
C ALA A 120 -9.93 -3.82 -31.24
N GLY A 121 -9.75 -4.75 -30.30
CA GLY A 121 -8.85 -5.89 -30.42
C GLY A 121 -9.34 -7.14 -29.71
N SER A 122 -10.59 -7.52 -29.94
CA SER A 122 -11.03 -8.91 -29.90
C SER A 122 -12.22 -9.01 -30.86
N ASP A 123 -12.03 -9.75 -31.95
CA ASP A 123 -13.10 -10.17 -32.84
C ASP A 123 -14.19 -10.90 -32.02
N GLU A 124 -15.18 -10.15 -31.56
CA GLU A 124 -16.51 -10.69 -31.30
C GLU A 124 -17.50 -9.82 -32.07
N ARG A 125 -17.69 -10.20 -33.34
CA ARG A 125 -18.81 -9.72 -34.15
C ARG A 125 -20.10 -10.25 -33.51
N VAL A 126 -20.75 -9.45 -32.68
CA VAL A 126 -22.21 -9.54 -32.51
C VAL A 126 -22.81 -8.16 -32.71
N ALA A 127 -23.45 -8.03 -33.87
CA ALA A 127 -24.27 -6.89 -34.20
C ALA A 127 -25.52 -6.84 -33.31
N GLY A 128 -25.85 -5.64 -32.83
CA GLY A 128 -27.24 -5.19 -32.68
C GLY A 128 -28.03 -5.64 -31.45
N SER A 129 -28.34 -4.64 -30.62
CA SER A 129 -29.64 -4.41 -29.95
C SER A 129 -30.15 -5.37 -28.86
N ALA A 130 -30.85 -4.74 -27.91
CA ALA A 130 -31.71 -5.28 -26.86
C ALA A 130 -31.04 -5.78 -25.57
N ASN A 131 -31.38 -5.03 -24.50
CA ASN A 131 -31.36 -5.44 -23.11
C ASN A 131 -32.11 -6.78 -22.94
N LEU A 132 -31.37 -7.89 -22.85
CA LEU A 132 -31.89 -9.21 -22.50
C LEU A 132 -31.00 -9.80 -21.41
N GLN A 133 -31.48 -9.70 -20.17
CA GLN A 133 -30.96 -10.44 -19.03
C GLN A 133 -31.17 -11.95 -19.28
N SER A 134 -30.15 -12.66 -19.76
CA SER A 134 -30.18 -14.13 -19.81
C SER A 134 -29.55 -14.72 -18.53
N PRO A 135 -30.15 -15.74 -17.90
CA PRO A 135 -29.55 -16.41 -16.74
C PRO A 135 -28.26 -17.12 -17.13
N ILE A 136 -27.17 -16.87 -16.38
CA ILE A 136 -25.90 -17.59 -16.53
C ILE A 136 -26.10 -19.03 -16.04
N PRO A 137 -25.83 -20.07 -16.84
CA PRO A 137 -25.91 -21.46 -16.38
C PRO A 137 -24.73 -21.79 -15.46
N ASN A 138 -25.04 -22.30 -14.27
CA ASN A 138 -24.06 -22.69 -13.25
C ASN A 138 -23.49 -24.08 -13.57
N SER A 139 -22.48 -24.14 -14.42
CA SER A 139 -21.73 -25.38 -14.69
C SER A 139 -20.60 -25.53 -13.66
N GLN A 140 -20.87 -26.24 -12.57
CA GLN A 140 -19.82 -26.67 -11.64
C GLN A 140 -19.01 -27.81 -12.26
N PHE A 141 -17.77 -27.53 -12.65
CA PHE A 141 -16.79 -28.58 -12.93
C PHE A 141 -16.13 -29.02 -11.60
N PRO A 142 -16.00 -30.33 -11.32
CA PRO A 142 -15.32 -30.80 -10.14
C PRO A 142 -13.82 -30.46 -10.22
N ILE A 143 -13.32 -29.69 -9.27
CA ILE A 143 -11.89 -29.42 -9.12
C ILE A 143 -11.27 -30.62 -8.40
N SER A 144 -10.51 -31.43 -9.13
CA SER A 144 -9.67 -32.48 -8.53
C SER A 144 -8.48 -31.83 -7.83
N ASN A 145 -8.32 -32.07 -6.53
CA ASN A 145 -7.19 -31.61 -5.73
C ASN A 145 -6.14 -32.73 -5.60
N PRO A 146 -5.09 -32.79 -6.43
CA PRO A 146 -4.04 -33.77 -6.24
C PRO A 146 -3.18 -33.39 -5.02
N GLN A 147 -3.41 -34.04 -3.88
CA GLN A 147 -2.47 -33.98 -2.76
C GLN A 147 -1.30 -34.91 -3.06
N SER A 148 -0.15 -34.34 -3.43
CA SER A 148 1.13 -35.03 -3.35
C SER A 148 1.69 -34.92 -1.91
N PRO A 149 2.19 -36.02 -1.31
CA PRO A 149 2.81 -35.94 0.01
C PRO A 149 4.13 -35.17 -0.08
N ILE A 150 4.26 -34.13 0.74
CA ILE A 150 5.51 -33.38 0.91
C ILE A 150 6.41 -34.19 1.85
N SER A 151 7.49 -34.76 1.32
CA SER A 151 8.54 -35.35 2.15
C SER A 151 9.34 -34.26 2.85
N ASN A 152 9.40 -34.29 4.18
CA ASN A 152 10.18 -33.38 5.01
C ASN A 152 11.52 -34.03 5.38
N PRO A 153 12.66 -33.68 4.75
CA PRO A 153 13.95 -34.19 5.18
C PRO A 153 14.42 -33.42 6.43
N GLN A 154 14.10 -33.91 7.63
CA GLN A 154 14.76 -33.44 8.85
C GLN A 154 16.18 -34.03 8.92
N SER A 155 17.19 -33.19 8.71
CA SER A 155 18.55 -33.47 9.15
C SER A 155 18.70 -33.13 10.64
N PRO A 156 19.34 -33.98 11.47
CA PRO A 156 19.58 -33.65 12.88
C PRO A 156 20.52 -32.45 13.01
N ILE A 157 20.14 -31.47 13.85
CA ILE A 157 21.01 -30.36 14.24
C ILE A 157 21.90 -30.85 15.40
N PRO A 158 23.25 -30.81 15.30
CA PRO A 158 24.12 -31.15 16.41
C PRO A 158 24.04 -30.09 17.52
N ASN A 159 23.92 -30.54 18.77
CA ASN A 159 23.92 -29.68 19.97
C ASN A 159 25.30 -29.69 20.64
N PRO A 160 26.18 -28.68 20.45
CA PRO A 160 27.44 -28.63 21.16
C PRO A 160 27.22 -28.07 22.58
N GLN A 161 27.19 -28.95 23.58
CA GLN A 161 27.27 -28.52 24.98
C GLN A 161 28.74 -28.25 25.34
N SER A 162 29.10 -26.98 25.54
CA SER A 162 30.33 -26.59 26.22
C SER A 162 30.08 -26.44 27.73
N PRO A 163 31.01 -26.90 28.60
CA PRO A 163 30.84 -26.77 30.05
C PRO A 163 31.04 -25.32 30.49
N ILE A 164 30.11 -24.81 31.30
CA ILE A 164 30.20 -23.48 31.92
C ILE A 164 31.08 -23.59 33.18
N SER A 165 32.17 -22.83 33.22
CA SER A 165 33.04 -22.70 34.40
C SER A 165 32.40 -21.74 35.43
N ASN A 166 32.33 -22.20 36.68
CA ASN A 166 31.66 -21.48 37.77
C ASN A 166 32.66 -20.53 38.46
N LEU A 167 32.62 -19.24 38.11
CA LEU A 167 33.35 -18.17 38.81
C LEU A 167 32.38 -17.43 39.75
N GLN A 168 32.37 -17.88 41.01
CA GLN A 168 31.59 -17.27 42.07
C GLN A 168 32.37 -16.08 42.66
N SER A 169 31.85 -14.86 42.47
CA SER A 169 32.30 -13.67 43.21
C SER A 169 31.18 -13.19 44.14
N PRO A 170 31.48 -12.79 45.39
CA PRO A 170 30.46 -12.41 46.36
C PRO A 170 29.88 -11.00 46.07
N ILE A 171 28.55 -10.87 46.12
CA ILE A 171 27.81 -9.61 45.98
C ILE A 171 27.71 -8.92 47.35
N PRO A 172 28.03 -7.61 47.50
CA PRO A 172 27.83 -6.88 48.75
C PRO A 172 26.36 -6.40 48.88
N ILE A 173 25.78 -6.60 50.07
CA ILE A 173 24.42 -6.18 50.42
C ILE A 173 24.44 -4.72 50.90
N TYR A 174 23.77 -3.81 50.20
CA TYR A 174 23.41 -2.48 50.71
C TYR A 174 21.93 -2.49 51.17
N GLN A 175 21.69 -2.24 52.46
CA GLN A 175 20.36 -2.10 53.04
C GLN A 175 19.82 -0.67 52.84
N LEU A 176 18.70 -0.53 52.12
CA LEU A 176 17.95 0.73 52.01
C LEU A 176 16.92 0.87 53.16
N PRO A 177 16.72 2.06 53.77
CA PRO A 177 15.73 2.24 54.83
C PRO A 177 14.30 2.17 54.28
N ARG A 178 13.41 1.53 55.04
CA ARG A 178 11.99 1.32 54.72
C ARG A 178 11.22 2.64 54.58
N ARG A 179 10.44 2.74 53.49
CA ARG A 179 9.43 3.80 53.27
C ARG A 179 8.42 3.85 54.41
N ARG A 180 8.21 5.04 55.01
CA ARG A 180 7.08 5.32 55.91
C ARG A 180 5.77 5.41 55.11
N GLN A 181 4.71 4.82 55.66
CA GLN A 181 3.35 4.81 55.16
C GLN A 181 2.70 6.20 55.31
N TYR A 182 1.86 6.60 54.34
CA TYR A 182 0.97 7.76 54.44
C TYR A 182 -0.42 7.31 54.93
N PRO A 183 -1.04 8.00 55.90
CA PRO A 183 -2.47 7.90 56.13
C PRO A 183 -3.23 9.08 55.51
N LEU A 184 -4.39 8.77 54.93
CA LEU A 184 -5.38 9.71 54.41
C LEU A 184 -6.38 10.07 55.53
N LEU A 185 -6.70 11.36 55.74
CA LEU A 185 -8.07 11.93 55.80
C LEU A 185 -8.19 13.30 56.53
N HIS A 186 -8.94 14.19 55.85
CA HIS A 186 -9.92 15.19 56.33
C HIS A 186 -9.54 16.60 56.88
N HIS A 187 -10.11 17.59 56.15
CA HIS A 187 -10.86 18.82 56.57
C HIS A 187 -10.20 20.23 56.58
N LEU A 188 -10.85 21.12 55.79
CA LEU A 188 -11.09 22.59 55.93
C LEU A 188 -9.84 23.50 56.01
N ARG A 189 -9.66 24.61 55.26
CA ARG A 189 -10.55 25.77 55.03
C ARG A 189 -9.87 26.72 54.01
N ALA A 190 -10.65 27.51 53.28
CA ALA A 190 -10.20 28.52 52.30
C ALA A 190 -9.53 29.76 52.94
N ASN A 191 -8.66 30.46 52.18
CA ASN A 191 -8.64 31.93 52.02
C ASN A 191 -7.66 32.41 50.92
N PRO A 192 -7.91 33.58 50.28
CA PRO A 192 -7.37 34.01 48.97
C PRO A 192 -6.05 34.83 49.03
N PRO A 193 -5.40 35.15 47.88
CA PRO A 193 -4.07 35.79 47.84
C PRO A 193 -4.12 37.31 48.08
N PRO A 194 -3.04 37.93 48.58
CA PRO A 194 -2.94 39.39 48.64
C PRO A 194 -2.56 39.98 47.27
N ALA A 195 -3.21 41.10 46.96
CA ALA A 195 -3.02 41.92 45.77
C ALA A 195 -1.67 42.65 45.75
N GLY A 196 -1.22 42.98 44.55
CA GLY A 196 -0.01 43.74 44.30
C GLY A 196 -0.05 45.19 44.77
N SER A 197 1.14 45.79 44.79
CA SER A 197 1.42 47.22 44.75
C SER A 197 2.80 47.38 44.12
#